data_AF-A0A963HI30-F1
#
_entry.id   AF-A0A963HI30-F1
#
_cell.length_a   1.000
_cell.length_b   1.000
_cell.length_c   1.000
_cell.angle_alpha   90.00
_cell.angle_beta   90.00
_cell.angle_gamma   90.00
#
_symmetry.space_group_name_H-M   'P 1'
#
loop_
_entity.id
_entity.type
_entity.pdbx_description
1 polymer ?
#
loop_
_entity_poly.entity_id
_entity_poly.type
_entity_poly.pdbx_seq_one_letter_code
_entity_poly.pdbx_strand_id
1 'polypeptide(L)' 'EIAGHVFVSPNLAAHWPALDAFEGEDYVRELTRAILADGTEVEACVYALAEAKRPRSSEHSLGGPSRTT' A
#
# COMPACT_ATOMS: atom_id res chain seq x y z
N GLU A 1 4.47 -5.17 9.77
CA GLU A 1 5.36 -4.53 8.77
C GLU A 1 5.27 -5.27 7.46
N ILE A 2 5.56 -4.58 6.35
CA ILE A 2 5.59 -5.17 5.00
C ILE A 2 7.04 -5.04 4.53
N ALA A 3 7.66 -6.17 4.17
CA ALA A 3 9.02 -6.16 3.63
C ALA A 3 9.02 -5.64 2.19
N GLY A 4 9.98 -4.78 1.86
CA GLY A 4 10.09 -4.17 0.54
C GLY A 4 11.47 -3.54 0.31
N HIS A 5 11.61 -2.88 -0.84
CA HIS A 5 12.83 -2.16 -1.21
C HIS A 5 12.54 -0.67 -1.38
N VAL A 6 13.40 0.17 -0.79
CA VAL A 6 13.36 1.62 -0.97
C VAL A 6 14.32 1.99 -2.10
N PHE A 7 13.78 2.58 -3.16
CA PHE A 7 14.59 3.08 -4.28
C PHE A 7 14.76 4.59 -4.14
N VAL A 8 16.00 5.06 -4.31
CA VAL A 8 16.34 6.49 -4.31
C VAL A 8 17.02 6.85 -5.62
N SER A 9 16.59 7.96 -6.22
CA SER A 9 17.24 8.50 -7.42
C SER A 9 16.99 10.01 -7.50
N PRO A 10 18.00 10.81 -7.86
CA PRO A 10 17.81 12.25 -8.09
C PRO A 10 16.86 12.52 -9.26
N ASN A 11 16.71 11.57 -10.19
CA ASN A 11 15.82 11.70 -11.34
C ASN A 11 14.38 11.25 -11.04
N LEU A 12 14.12 10.69 -9.85
CA LEU A 12 12.80 10.14 -9.49
C LEU A 12 11.69 11.20 -9.59
N ALA A 13 12.02 12.46 -9.26
CA ALA A 13 11.10 13.59 -9.40
C ALA A 13 10.53 13.75 -10.81
N ALA A 14 11.37 13.53 -11.84
CA ALA A 14 10.98 13.61 -13.24
C ALA A 14 10.17 12.39 -13.71
N HIS A 15 10.28 11.26 -13.01
CA HIS A 15 9.60 10.02 -13.36
C HIS A 15 8.27 9.82 -12.64
N TRP A 16 7.96 10.62 -11.60
CA TRP A 16 6.69 10.54 -10.88
C TRP A 16 5.45 10.57 -11.79
N PRO A 17 5.33 11.47 -12.78
CA PRO A 17 4.16 11.49 -13.65
C PRO A 17 3.98 10.20 -14.47
N ALA A 18 5.08 9.57 -14.87
CA ALA A 18 5.05 8.31 -15.62
C ALA A 18 4.67 7.13 -14.72
N LEU A 19 5.14 7.13 -13.47
CA LEU A 19 4.76 6.14 -12.46
C LEU A 19 3.28 6.27 -12.09
N ASP A 20 2.81 7.50 -11.84
CA ASP A 20 1.40 7.79 -11.57
C ASP A 20 0.50 7.32 -12.73
N ALA A 21 0.91 7.56 -13.98
CA ALA A 21 0.18 7.11 -15.17
C ALA A 21 0.19 5.58 -15.37
N PHE A 22 1.27 4.90 -14.93
CA PHE A 22 1.39 3.44 -15.03
C PHE A 22 0.44 2.71 -14.07
N GLU A 23 0.33 3.19 -12.83
CA GLU A 23 -0.57 2.62 -11.83
C GLU A 23 -2.04 2.99 -12.09
N GLY A 24 -2.28 4.17 -12.69
CA GLY A 24 -3.60 4.65 -13.04
C GLY A 24 -4.43 5.10 -11.83
N GLU A 25 -5.75 5.18 -12.00
CA GLU A 25 -6.67 5.73 -10.98
C GLU A 25 -6.97 4.76 -9.83
N ASP A 26 -6.51 3.51 -9.93
CA ASP A 26 -6.76 2.48 -8.92
C ASP A 26 -5.81 2.58 -7.72
N TYR A 27 -4.72 3.34 -7.86
CA TYR A 27 -3.71 3.52 -6.82
C TYR A 27 -3.42 5.00 -6.60
N VAL A 28 -3.11 5.34 -5.35
CA VAL A 28 -2.72 6.68 -4.93
C VAL A 28 -1.35 6.63 -4.28
N ARG A 29 -0.54 7.64 -4.57
CA ARG A 29 0.78 7.80 -3.95
C ARG A 29 0.63 8.40 -2.55
N GLU A 30 1.02 7.63 -1.55
CA GLU A 30 0.99 8.04 -0.14
C GLU A 30 2.41 8.12 0.44
N LEU A 31 2.61 9.11 1.31
CA LEU A 31 3.86 9.23 2.08
C LEU A 31 3.80 8.27 3.27
N THR A 32 4.82 7.45 3.41
CA THR A 32 4.95 6.48 4.50
C THR A 32 6.35 6.51 5.11
N ARG A 33 6.47 5.91 6.28
CA ARG A 33 7.73 5.77 7.02
C ARG A 33 8.24 4.35 6.83
N ALA A 34 9.36 4.21 6.13
CA ALA A 34 10.02 2.93 5.90
C ALA A 34 11.17 2.76 6.90
N ILE A 35 11.28 1.57 7.48
CA ILE A 35 12.39 1.18 8.35
C ILE A 35 13.39 0.41 7.48
N LEU A 36 14.60 0.96 7.36
CA LEU A 36 15.71 0.32 6.67
C LEU A 36 16.29 -0.83 7.50
N ALA A 37 17.06 -1.71 6.87
CA ALA A 37 17.64 -2.87 7.54
C ALA A 37 18.61 -2.51 8.69
N ASP A 38 19.15 -1.29 8.69
CA ASP A 38 20.00 -0.75 9.75
C ASP A 38 19.20 -0.14 10.92
N GLY A 39 17.86 -0.15 10.85
CA GLY A 39 16.96 0.47 11.83
C GLY A 39 16.68 1.95 11.59
N THR A 40 17.24 2.56 10.55
CA THR A 40 16.99 3.95 10.18
C THR A 40 15.59 4.11 9.60
N GLU A 41 14.87 5.14 10.04
CA GLU A 41 13.56 5.48 9.49
C GLU A 41 13.69 6.56 8.42
N VAL A 42 13.10 6.31 7.25
CA VAL A 42 13.10 7.23 6.11
C VAL A 42 11.69 7.46 5.60
N GLU A 43 11.42 8.67 5.13
CA GLU A 43 10.16 8.98 4.44
C GLU A 43 10.26 8.49 2.98
N ALA A 44 9.27 7.69 2.56
CA ALA A 44 9.18 7.12 1.23
C ALA A 44 7.75 7.23 0.70
N CYS A 45 7.60 7.29 -0.62
CA CYS A 45 6.29 7.23 -1.26
C CYS A 45 5.96 5.80 -1.66
N VAL A 46 4.75 5.34 -1.31
CA VAL A 46 4.21 4.03 -1.71
C VAL A 46 2.91 4.22 -2.48
N TYR A 47 2.64 3.37 -3.47
CA TYR A 47 1.34 3.30 -4.11
C TYR A 47 0.42 2.37 -3.32
N ALA A 48 -0.63 2.93 -2.74
CA ALA A 48 -1.66 2.19 -2.02
C ALA A 48 -2.94 2.15 -2.86
N LEU A 49 -3.75 1.09 -2.70
CA LEU A 49 -5.05 1.00 -3.36
C LEU A 49 -5.93 2.19 -2.94
N ALA A 50 -6.46 2.90 -3.93
CA ALA A 50 -7.36 4.01 -3.70
C ALA A 50 -8.57 3.54 -2.89
N GLU A 51 -9.04 4.34 -1.92
CA GLU A 51 -10.16 3.98 -1.06
C GLU A 51 -11.42 3.57 -1.82
N ALA A 52 -11.65 4.18 -2.99
CA ALA A 52 -12.75 3.84 -3.89
C ALA A 52 -12.70 2.39 -4.42
N LYS A 53 -11.51 1.78 -4.45
CA LYS A 53 -11.26 0.41 -4.91
C LYS A 53 -10.91 -0.56 -3.79
N ARG A 54 -10.73 -0.07 -2.55
CA ARG A 54 -10.50 -0.95 -1.41
C ARG A 54 -11.69 -1.91 -1.31
N PRO A 55 -11.46 -3.24 -1.31
CA PRO A 55 -12.56 -4.17 -1.12
C PRO A 55 -13.22 -3.80 0.21
N ARG A 56 -14.53 -3.56 0.18
CA ARG A 56 -15.32 -3.38 1.39
C ARG A 56 -14.99 -4.60 2.24
N SER A 57 -14.29 -4.39 3.35
CA SER A 57 -13.79 -5.45 4.22
C SER A 57 -14.87 -6.51 4.31
N SER A 58 -14.62 -7.68 3.70
CA SER A 58 -15.59 -8.75 3.70
C SER A 58 -15.90 -9.03 5.16
N GLU A 59 -17.12 -8.67 5.56
CA GLU A 59 -17.76 -9.14 6.77
C GLU A 59 -17.52 -10.65 6.77
N HIS A 60 -16.62 -11.11 7.64
CA HIS A 60 -16.44 -12.52 7.89
C HIS A 60 -17.75 -12.99 8.53
N SER A 61 -18.72 -13.32 7.67
CA SER A 61 -19.87 -14.13 8.01
C SER A 61 -19.33 -15.47 8.50
N LEU A 62 -19.18 -15.60 9.81
CA LEU A 62 -19.23 -16.89 10.46
C LEU A 62 -20.67 -17.40 10.31
N GLY A 63 -20.93 -18.16 9.25
CA GLY A 63 -22.10 -19.02 9.14
C GLY A 63 -22.07 -20.06 10.26
N GLY A 64 -23.14 -20.20 11.04
CA GLY A 64 -24.06 -21.33 10.90
C GLY A 64 -24.48 -21.86 12.28
N PRO A 65 -25.68 -22.44 12.44
CA PRO A 65 -26.28 -22.73 13.75
C PRO A 65 -25.69 -24.00 14.39
N SER A 66 -25.13 -23.88 15.59
CA SER A 66 -24.84 -25.04 16.44
C SER A 66 -26.14 -25.55 17.08
N ARG A 67 -26.76 -26.56 16.45
CA ARG A 67 -27.54 -27.57 17.18
C ARG A 67 -26.55 -28.39 18.02
N THR A 68 -26.90 -28.64 19.28
CA THR A 68 -26.35 -29.55 20.34
C THR A 68 -26.30 -28.71 21.61
N THR A 69 -27.19 -28.84 22.60
CA THR A 69 -27.52 -30.02 23.41
C THR A 69 -28.89 -29.82 24.06
#